data_AF-A0A6A6T576-F1
#
_entry.id   AF-A0A6A6T576-F1
#
_cell.length_a   1.000
_cell.length_b   1.000
_cell.length_c   1.000
_cell.angle_alpha   90.00
_cell.angle_beta   90.00
_cell.angle_gamma   90.00
#
_symmetry.space_group_name_H-M   'P 1'
#
loop_
_entity.id
_entity.type
_entity.pdbx_description
1 polymer ?
#
loop_
_entity_poly.entity_id
_entity_poly.type
_entity_poly.pdbx_seq_one_letter_code
_entity_poly.pdbx_strand_id
1 'polypeptide(L)' 'MSLTERANTTFTLPASLGNWNTAKVRRLTAPGVDVSTGITLAGQSIDESGKIVGQESVESVIDNEVLVGAGEAVLVTL' A
#
# COMPACT_ATOMS: atom_id res chain seq x y z
N MET A 1 -15.11 4.29 -18.58
CA MET A 1 -14.07 5.06 -17.86
C MET A 1 -12.80 4.26 -17.91
N SER A 2 -11.79 4.71 -18.66
CA SER A 2 -10.49 4.04 -18.68
C SER A 2 -9.78 4.43 -17.38
N LEU A 3 -9.42 3.44 -16.57
CA LEU A 3 -8.49 3.66 -15.45
C LEU A 3 -7.15 3.99 -16.12
N THR A 4 -6.73 5.25 -16.07
CA THR A 4 -5.35 5.60 -16.43
C THR A 4 -4.47 4.82 -15.46
N GLU A 5 -3.79 3.80 -15.97
CA GLU A 5 -2.90 2.96 -15.20
C GLU A 5 -1.83 3.88 -14.59
N ARG A 6 -1.83 4.02 -13.26
CA ARG A 6 -0.84 4.84 -12.58
C ARG A 6 0.53 4.18 -12.80
N ALA A 7 1.52 4.99 -13.15
CA ALA A 7 2.90 4.51 -13.25
C ALA A 7 3.28 3.80 -11.94
N ASN A 8 3.90 2.64 -12.07
CA ASN A 8 4.34 1.82 -10.96
C ASN A 8 5.85 1.59 -11.04
N THR A 9 6.45 1.31 -9.89
CA THR A 9 7.84 0.87 -9.78
C THR A 9 7.88 -0.45 -9.04
N THR A 10 8.57 -1.42 -9.60
CA THR A 10 8.84 -2.69 -8.92
C THR A 10 9.98 -2.51 -7.93
N PHE A 11 9.74 -2.87 -6.67
CA PHE A 11 10.77 -2.94 -5.65
C PHE A 11 11.07 -4.40 -5.32
N THR A 12 12.29 -4.84 -5.64
CA THR A 12 12.76 -6.19 -5.29
C THR A 12 13.26 -6.20 -3.85
N LEU A 13 12.65 -7.05 -3.02
CA LEU A 13 13.02 -7.23 -1.63
C LEU A 13 14.30 -8.08 -1.53
N PRO A 14 15.26 -7.69 -0.67
CA PRO A 14 16.51 -8.41 -0.53
C PRO A 14 16.28 -9.79 0.10
N ALA A 15 16.57 -10.85 -0.65
CA ALA A 15 16.43 -12.23 -0.18
C ALA A 15 17.28 -12.54 1.08
N SER A 16 18.36 -11.79 1.31
CA SER A 16 19.22 -11.95 2.48
C SER A 16 18.59 -11.46 3.79
N LEU A 17 17.49 -10.69 3.74
CA LEU A 17 16.86 -10.13 4.95
C LEU A 17 15.70 -10.97 5.49
N GLY A 18 15.21 -11.96 4.76
CA GLY A 18 14.16 -12.85 5.27
C GLY A 18 13.40 -13.62 4.20
N ASN A 19 12.48 -14.46 4.69
CA ASN A 19 11.49 -15.14 3.85
C ASN A 19 10.26 -14.24 3.69
N TRP A 20 10.15 -13.56 2.55
CA TRP A 20 9.09 -12.59 2.31
C TRP A 20 7.71 -13.20 2.03
N ASN A 21 7.60 -14.52 1.88
CA ASN A 21 6.32 -15.18 1.59
C ASN A 21 5.28 -15.04 2.72
N THR A 22 5.72 -14.76 3.95
CA THR A 22 4.84 -14.47 5.09
C THR A 22 4.64 -12.99 5.33
N ALA A 23 5.32 -12.14 4.56
CA ALA A 23 5.27 -10.71 4.75
C ALA A 23 3.90 -10.15 4.36
N LYS A 24 3.50 -9.13 5.10
CA LYS A 24 2.28 -8.36 4.92
C LYS A 24 2.62 -7.02 4.32
N VAL A 25 1.96 -6.68 3.23
CA VAL A 25 2.06 -5.38 2.56
C VAL A 25 0.81 -4.57 2.87
N ARG A 26 1.02 -3.38 3.44
CA ARG A 26 -0.02 -2.39 3.70
C ARG A 26 0.25 -1.16 2.86
N ARG A 27 -0.76 -0.69 2.12
CA ARG A 27 -0.62 0.42 1.19
C ARG A 27 -1.20 1.70 1.77
N LEU A 28 -0.41 2.77 1.76
CA LEU A 28 -0.88 4.13 1.95
C LEU A 28 -1.26 4.70 0.58
N THR A 29 -2.56 4.81 0.32
CA THR A 29 -3.10 5.24 -0.98
C THR A 29 -3.90 6.53 -0.86
N ALA A 30 -3.95 7.30 -1.94
CA ALA A 30 -4.79 8.49 -2.06
C ALA A 30 -5.34 8.66 -3.50
N PRO A 31 -6.48 9.36 -3.68
CA PRO A 31 -7.04 9.69 -5.00
C PRO A 31 -6.13 10.56 -5.88
N GLY A 32 -5.18 11.28 -5.29
CA GLY A 32 -4.17 12.08 -5.99
C GLY A 32 -3.01 12.43 -5.07
N VAL A 33 -1.93 13.00 -5.61
CA VAL A 33 -0.75 13.40 -4.83
C VAL A 33 -0.91 14.72 -4.08
N ASP A 34 -1.88 15.55 -4.48
CA ASP A 34 -2.14 16.88 -3.94
C ASP A 34 -3.56 16.95 -3.33
N VAL A 35 -3.91 15.95 -2.53
CA VAL A 35 -5.22 15.85 -1.88
C VAL A 35 -5.05 15.72 -0.37
N SER A 36 -6.00 16.25 0.38
CA SER A 36 -6.06 16.13 1.84
C SER A 36 -7.09 15.11 2.33
N THR A 37 -7.87 14.52 1.43
CA THR A 37 -8.99 13.62 1.75
C THR A 37 -8.90 12.31 0.96
N GLY A 38 -9.58 11.26 1.46
CA GLY A 38 -9.58 9.94 0.84
C GLY A 38 -8.26 9.17 0.97
N ILE A 39 -7.36 9.65 1.84
CA ILE A 39 -6.11 8.95 2.17
C ILE A 39 -6.45 7.74 3.04
N THR A 40 -5.95 6.56 2.66
CA THR A 40 -6.17 5.32 3.42
C THR A 40 -4.87 4.56 3.63
N LEU A 41 -4.73 3.89 4.77
CA LEU A 41 -3.70 2.90 5.04
C LEU A 41 -4.36 1.52 5.11
N ALA A 42 -3.95 0.60 4.23
CA ALA A 42 -4.53 -0.74 4.13
C ALA A 42 -6.07 -0.71 3.98
N GLY A 43 -6.61 0.26 3.23
CA GLY A 43 -8.05 0.44 3.03
C GLY A 43 -8.79 1.09 4.21
N GLN A 44 -8.10 1.44 5.30
CA GLN A 44 -8.68 2.11 6.46
C GLN A 44 -8.31 3.59 6.51
N SER A 45 -9.17 4.41 7.11
CA SER A 45 -8.92 5.84 7.34
C SER A 45 -9.24 6.22 8.79
N ILE A 46 -8.87 7.45 9.15
CA ILE A 46 -9.24 8.04 10.44
C ILE A 46 -10.44 8.96 10.22
N ASP A 47 -11.50 8.77 11.00
CA ASP A 47 -12.67 9.65 10.98
C ASP A 47 -12.45 10.93 11.81
N GLU A 48 -13.43 11.83 11.80
CA GLU A 48 -13.37 13.13 12.50
C GLU A 48 -13.24 12.98 14.03
N SER A 49 -13.57 11.81 14.58
CA SER A 49 -13.42 11.50 16.01
C SER A 49 -12.05 10.90 16.36
N GLY A 50 -11.18 10.72 15.36
CA GLY A 50 -9.88 10.09 15.53
C GLY A 50 -9.93 8.56 15.53
N LYS A 51 -11.05 7.95 15.13
CA LYS A 51 -11.23 6.50 15.13
C LYS A 51 -10.87 5.91 13.75
N ILE A 52 -10.25 4.73 13.78
CA ILE A 52 -10.01 3.94 12.57
C ILE A 52 -11.36 3.36 12.06
N VAL A 53 -11.65 3.61 10.79
CA VAL A 53 -12.84 3.13 10.09
C VAL A 53 -12.46 2.45 8.78
N GLY A 54 -13.37 1.62 8.26
CA GLY A 54 -13.12 0.80 7.07
C GLY A 54 -12.56 -0.60 7.40
N GLN A 55 -12.41 -1.42 6.37
CA GLN A 55 -11.91 -2.79 6.51
C GLN A 55 -10.42 -2.82 6.16
N GLU A 56 -9.62 -3.44 7.02
CA GLU A 56 -8.20 -3.68 6.71
C GLU A 56 -8.08 -4.66 5.54
N SER A 57 -7.29 -4.27 4.54
CA SER A 57 -6.90 -5.09 3.41
C SER A 57 -5.38 -5.15 3.34
N VAL A 58 -4.86 -6.37 3.46
CA VAL A 58 -3.42 -6.65 3.50
C VAL A 58 -3.09 -7.59 2.35
N GLU A 59 -1.99 -7.29 1.66
CA GLU A 59 -1.50 -8.10 0.55
C GLU A 59 -0.30 -8.94 0.98
N SER A 60 -0.08 -10.04 0.26
CA SER A 60 1.14 -10.84 0.39
C SER A 60 2.16 -10.41 -0.65
N VAL A 61 3.45 -10.57 -0.33
CA VAL A 61 4.53 -10.44 -1.31
C VAL A 61 4.49 -11.63 -2.27
N ILE A 62 4.71 -11.38 -3.56
CA ILE A 62 4.84 -12.40 -4.60
C ILE A 62 6.22 -12.24 -5.24
N ASP A 63 6.94 -13.34 -5.46
CA ASP A 63 8.25 -13.36 -6.11
C ASP A 63 9.32 -12.44 -5.49
N ASN A 64 9.20 -12.14 -4.19
CA ASN A 64 10.02 -11.14 -3.48
C ASN A 64 9.91 -9.73 -4.06
N GLU A 65 8.82 -9.41 -4.74
CA GLU A 65 8.59 -8.11 -5.35
C GLU A 65 7.35 -7.43 -4.77
N VAL A 66 7.43 -6.10 -4.69
CA VAL A 66 6.29 -5.24 -4.36
C VAL A 66 6.21 -4.14 -5.39
N LEU A 67 5.07 -4.05 -6.08
CA LEU A 67 4.74 -2.92 -6.96
C LEU A 67 4.31 -1.74 -6.11
N VAL A 68 4.88 -0.57 -6.36
CA VAL A 68 4.51 0.69 -5.69
C VAL A 68 4.03 1.69 -6.73
N GLY A 69 2.78 2.15 -6.58
CA GLY A 69 2.20 3.15 -7.48
C GLY A 69 2.75 4.56 -7.23
N ALA A 70 2.72 5.42 -8.25
CA ALA A 70 3.07 6.83 -8.10
C ALA A 70 2.15 7.51 -7.06
N GLY A 71 2.77 8.19 -6.08
CA GLY A 71 2.04 8.82 -4.98
C GLY A 71 1.57 7.86 -3.88
N GLU A 72 2.03 6.61 -3.91
CA GLU A 72 1.76 5.60 -2.91
C GLU A 72 2.99 5.35 -2.03
N ALA A 73 2.76 4.90 -0.80
CA ALA A 73 3.80 4.30 0.03
C ALA A 73 3.35 2.91 0.50
N VAL A 74 4.31 1.98 0.66
CA VAL A 74 4.04 0.63 1.16
C VAL A 74 4.79 0.39 2.47
N LEU A 75 4.11 -0.23 3.42
CA LEU A 75 4.69 -0.78 4.64
C LEU A 75 4.72 -2.30 4.52
N VAL A 76 5.94 -2.86 4.46
CA VAL A 76 6.17 -4.31 4.40
C VAL A 76 6.65 -4.78 5.78
N THR A 77 5.91 -5.72 6.37
CA THR A 77 6.23 -6.30 7.71
C THR A 77 6.30 -7.81 7.63
N LEU A 78 7.34 -8.42 8.23
CA LEU A 78 7.46 -9.86 8.42
C LEU A 78 6.60 -10.37 9.59
#